data_AF-A0A1M4TE72-F1
#
_entry.id   AF-A0A1M4TE72-F1
#
_cell.length_a   1.000
_cell.length_b   1.000
_cell.length_c   1.000
_cell.angle_alpha   90.00
_cell.angle_beta   90.00
_cell.angle_gamma   90.00
#
_symmetry.space_group_name_H-M   'P 1'
#
loop_
_entity.id
_entity.type
_entity.pdbx_description
1 polymer ?
#
loop_
_entity_poly.entity_id
_entity_poly.type
_entity_poly.pdbx_seq_one_letter_code
_entity_poly.pdbx_strand_id
1 'polypeptide(L)'
;MINTKKQGVFTTFILIGAALLIYDLVEKPDVVYYKIIGLVLLMFGLYNSTKQWAQDNPKENKNPAETDLDLNNQQEENEADKNAIDKFSVEDTSKPSK
;
A
#
# COMPACT_ATOMS: atom_id res chain seq x y z
N MET A 1 5.03 8.95 8.92
CA MET A 1 6.37 8.66 8.36
C MET A 1 6.24 7.44 7.47
N ILE A 2 6.36 7.61 6.14
CA ILE A 2 6.17 6.51 5.19
C ILE A 2 7.38 5.56 5.29
N ASN A 3 7.17 4.32 5.71
CA ASN A 3 8.22 3.30 5.74
C ASN A 3 8.31 2.62 4.37
N THR A 4 8.56 3.38 3.29
CA THR A 4 8.71 2.88 1.90
C THR A 4 10.00 2.10 1.65
N LYS A 5 10.82 1.87 2.68
CA LYS A 5 12.13 1.22 2.56
C LYS A 5 12.09 -0.18 1.94
N LYS A 6 10.95 -0.90 2.01
CA LYS A 6 10.84 -2.26 1.47
C LYS A 6 10.54 -2.33 -0.04
N GLN A 7 9.84 -1.36 -0.62
CA GLN A 7 9.50 -1.39 -2.05
C GLN A 7 10.72 -1.12 -2.95
N GLY A 8 11.61 -0.19 -2.55
CA GLY A 8 12.77 0.18 -3.37
C GLY A 8 13.86 -0.89 -3.46
N VAL A 9 13.94 -1.81 -2.49
CA VAL A 9 15.03 -2.79 -2.39
C VAL A 9 14.98 -3.80 -3.54
N PHE A 10 13.79 -4.26 -3.91
CA PHE A 10 13.66 -5.25 -4.99
C PHE A 10 13.99 -4.66 -6.36
N THR A 11 13.62 -3.40 -6.60
CA THR A 11 14.01 -2.68 -7.82
C THR A 11 15.54 -2.51 -7.91
N THR A 12 16.22 -2.26 -6.80
CA THR A 12 17.69 -2.22 -6.77
C THR A 12 18.31 -3.57 -7.16
N PHE A 13 17.75 -4.70 -6.69
CA PHE A 13 18.21 -6.03 -7.11
C PHE A 13 18.01 -6.28 -8.60
N ILE A 14 16.91 -5.80 -9.19
CA ILE A 14 16.67 -5.88 -10.65
C ILE A 14 17.74 -5.09 -11.41
N LEU A 15 18.03 -3.85 -10.98
CA LEU A 15 19.05 -3.01 -11.62
C LEU A 15 20.44 -3.65 -11.58
N ILE A 16 20.82 -4.22 -10.44
CA ILE A 16 22.11 -4.92 -10.29
C ILE A 16 22.16 -6.17 -11.17
N GLY A 17 21.11 -7.00 -11.16
CA GLY A 17 21.04 -8.21 -12.00
C GLY A 17 21.09 -7.89 -13.50
N ALA A 18 20.38 -6.86 -13.94
CA ALA A 18 20.40 -6.38 -15.32
C ALA A 18 21.78 -5.84 -15.71
N ALA A 19 22.43 -5.06 -14.83
CA ALA A 19 23.79 -4.56 -15.07
C ALA A 19 24.80 -5.70 -15.21
N LEU A 20 24.71 -6.76 -14.38
CA LEU A 20 25.56 -7.95 -14.50
C LEU A 20 25.38 -8.65 -15.84
N LEU A 21 24.14 -8.80 -16.31
CA LEU A 21 23.84 -9.42 -17.60
C LEU A 21 24.36 -8.57 -18.77
N ILE A 22 24.22 -7.25 -18.70
CA ILE A 22 24.75 -6.32 -19.71
C ILE A 22 26.29 -6.38 -19.73
N TYR A 23 26.92 -6.35 -18.54
CA TYR A 23 28.37 -6.44 -18.39
C TYR A 23 28.91 -7.71 -19.06
N ASP A 24 28.31 -8.85 -18.76
CA ASP A 24 28.68 -10.13 -19.35
C ASP A 24 28.46 -10.16 -20.87
N LEU A 25 27.39 -9.53 -21.37
CA LEU A 25 27.12 -9.45 -22.81
C LEU A 25 28.18 -8.62 -23.56
N VAL A 26 28.67 -7.54 -22.94
CA VAL A 26 29.65 -6.62 -23.53
C VAL A 26 31.07 -7.16 -23.44
N GLU A 27 31.51 -7.58 -22.25
CA GLU A 27 32.90 -8.04 -22.05
C GLU A 27 33.11 -9.50 -22.48
N LYS A 28 32.05 -10.29 -22.67
CA LYS A 28 32.11 -11.71 -23.03
C LYS A 28 33.16 -12.48 -22.22
N PRO A 29 33.09 -12.42 -20.88
CA PRO A 29 34.06 -13.13 -20.05
C PRO A 29 33.95 -14.63 -20.28
N ASP A 30 35.07 -15.36 -20.26
CA ASP A 30 35.09 -16.83 -20.38
C ASP A 30 34.33 -17.54 -19.22
N VAL A 31 34.07 -16.79 -18.14
CA VAL A 31 33.37 -17.28 -16.96
C VAL A 31 31.86 -17.06 -17.07
N VAL A 32 31.11 -18.15 -17.30
CA VAL A 32 29.64 -18.16 -17.45
C VAL A 32 28.90 -17.80 -16.15
N TYR A 33 29.60 -17.68 -15.02
CA TYR A 33 29.02 -17.41 -13.70
C TYR A 33 28.26 -16.08 -13.64
N TYR A 34 28.69 -15.03 -14.35
CA TYR A 34 28.02 -13.74 -14.33
C TYR A 34 26.63 -13.80 -14.98
N LYS A 35 26.47 -14.55 -16.07
CA LYS A 35 25.15 -14.82 -16.67
C LYS A 35 24.20 -15.48 -15.67
N ILE A 36 24.68 -16.52 -14.99
CA ILE A 36 23.85 -17.33 -14.09
C ILE A 36 23.44 -16.50 -12.87
N ILE A 37 24.39 -15.84 -12.22
CA ILE A 37 24.15 -15.02 -11.04
C ILE A 37 23.25 -13.84 -11.40
N GLY A 38 23.53 -13.15 -12.51
CA GLY A 38 22.71 -12.04 -13.00
C GLY A 38 21.28 -12.47 -13.27
N LEU A 39 21.08 -13.63 -13.92
CA LEU A 39 19.75 -14.19 -14.20
C LEU A 39 18.99 -14.53 -12.91
N VAL A 40 19.63 -15.20 -11.94
CA VAL A 40 18.99 -15.58 -10.67
C VAL A 40 18.60 -14.34 -9.85
N LEU A 41 19.48 -13.34 -9.76
CA LEU A 41 19.17 -12.07 -9.10
C LEU A 41 18.03 -11.32 -9.79
N LEU A 42 18.05 -11.27 -11.13
CA LEU A 42 17.01 -10.61 -11.91
C LEU A 42 15.66 -11.28 -11.68
N MET A 43 15.60 -12.62 -11.75
CA MET A 43 14.37 -13.38 -11.50
C MET A 43 13.86 -13.19 -10.07
N PHE A 44 14.75 -13.22 -9.07
CA PHE A 44 14.36 -13.00 -7.68
C PHE A 44 13.81 -11.58 -7.45
N GLY A 45 14.48 -10.55 -7.98
CA GLY A 45 14.04 -9.17 -7.88
C GLY A 45 12.69 -8.95 -8.58
N LEU A 46 12.56 -9.45 -9.81
CA LEU A 46 11.34 -9.29 -10.61
C LEU A 46 10.16 -10.01 -9.97
N TYR A 47 10.35 -11.25 -9.50
CA TYR A 47 9.30 -12.01 -8.82
C TYR A 47 8.75 -11.26 -7.60
N ASN A 48 9.62 -10.74 -6.74
CA ASN A 48 9.18 -10.00 -5.55
C ASN A 48 8.52 -8.66 -5.91
N SER A 49 8.97 -8.00 -6.98
CA SER A 49 8.36 -6.76 -7.47
C SER A 49 6.94 -7.02 -8.00
N THR A 50 6.76 -8.05 -8.83
CA THR A 50 5.44 -8.42 -9.37
C THR A 50 4.51 -8.95 -8.28
N LYS A 51 5.04 -9.69 -7.31
CA LYS A 51 4.26 -10.17 -6.15
C LYS A 51 3.73 -9.00 -5.31
N GLN A 52 4.56 -8.01 -5.02
CA GLN A 52 4.10 -6.79 -4.32
C GLN A 52 3.03 -6.07 -5.12
N TRP A 53 3.24 -5.88 -6.43
CA TRP A 53 2.24 -5.26 -7.28
C TRP A 53 0.89 -6.00 -7.27
N ALA A 54 0.92 -7.34 -7.29
CA ALA A 54 -0.29 -8.17 -7.21
C ALA A 54 -0.98 -8.12 -5.83
N GLN A 55 -0.23 -7.88 -4.76
CA GLN A 55 -0.79 -7.67 -3.41
C GLN A 55 -1.41 -6.27 -3.27
N ASP A 56 -0.76 -5.26 -3.86
CA ASP A 56 -1.22 -3.87 -3.84
C ASP A 56 -2.40 -3.65 -4.81
N ASN A 57 -2.63 -4.57 -5.75
CA ASN A 57 -3.77 -4.59 -6.67
C ASN A 57 -4.54 -5.90 -6.50
N PRO A 58 -5.24 -6.11 -5.38
CA PRO A 58 -6.09 -7.28 -5.23
C PRO A 58 -7.10 -7.26 -6.36
N LYS A 59 -7.11 -8.31 -7.19
CA LYS A 59 -8.23 -8.54 -8.08
C LYS A 59 -9.43 -8.69 -7.18
N GLU A 60 -10.44 -7.83 -7.35
CA GLU A 60 -11.76 -8.06 -6.76
C GLU A 60 -12.26 -9.42 -7.25
N ASN A 61 -11.92 -10.48 -6.52
CA ASN A 61 -12.72 -11.68 -6.55
C ASN A 61 -13.91 -11.34 -5.66
N LYS A 62 -14.85 -10.56 -6.22
CA LYS A 62 -16.21 -10.45 -5.69
C LYS A 62 -16.76 -11.87 -5.72
N ASN A 63 -16.57 -12.59 -4.61
CA ASN A 63 -17.54 -13.57 -4.20
C ASN A 63 -18.77 -12.76 -3.76
N PRO A 64 -19.91 -12.80 -4.46
CA PRO A 64 -21.09 -12.00 -4.12
C PRO A 64 -21.82 -12.51 -2.85
N ALA A 65 -21.10 -13.04 -1.87
CA ALA A 65 -21.67 -13.70 -0.68
C ALA A 65 -21.05 -13.28 0.64
N GLU A 66 -20.47 -12.08 0.71
CA GLU A 66 -20.14 -11.42 1.98
C GLU A 66 -20.43 -9.92 1.85
N THR A 67 -21.71 -9.66 1.60
CA THR A 67 -22.39 -8.51 2.19
C THR A 67 -22.57 -8.89 3.65
N ASP A 68 -21.85 -8.23 4.55
CA ASP A 68 -22.32 -7.78 5.86
C ASP A 68 -21.11 -7.41 6.74
N LEU A 69 -21.21 -6.22 7.35
CA LEU A 69 -20.40 -5.68 8.44
C LEU A 69 -19.12 -4.90 8.06
N ASP A 70 -19.27 -3.70 7.47
CA ASP A 70 -18.43 -2.56 7.88
C ASP A 70 -19.05 -1.17 7.61
N LEU A 71 -20.37 -1.04 7.81
CA LEU A 71 -21.02 0.25 8.00
C LEU A 71 -21.72 0.22 9.36
N ASN A 72 -21.01 0.57 10.44
CA ASN A 72 -21.67 1.04 11.68
C ASN A 72 -20.79 1.92 12.59
N ASN A 73 -19.51 2.15 12.28
CA ASN A 73 -18.63 2.95 13.18
C ASN A 73 -18.28 4.37 12.68
N GLN A 74 -19.15 5.00 11.88
CA GLN A 74 -18.97 6.41 11.48
C GLN A 74 -20.23 7.28 11.69
N GLN A 75 -21.31 6.74 12.27
CA GLN A 75 -22.55 7.50 12.47
C GLN A 75 -22.82 7.92 13.92
N GLU A 76 -22.25 7.25 14.93
CA GLU A 76 -22.47 7.64 16.33
C GLU A 76 -21.68 8.87 16.78
N GLU A 77 -20.48 9.12 16.24
CA GLU A 77 -19.67 10.30 16.64
C GLU A 77 -20.27 11.61 16.10
N ASN A 78 -20.99 11.55 14.97
CA ASN A 78 -21.56 12.73 14.31
C ASN A 78 -22.95 13.14 14.84
N GLU A 79 -23.68 12.24 15.53
CA GLU A 79 -24.94 12.59 16.23
C GLU A 79 -24.69 13.11 17.65
N ALA A 80 -23.64 12.63 18.34
CA ALA A 80 -23.27 13.14 19.65
C ALA A 80 -22.82 14.62 19.58
N ASP A 81 -22.07 15.00 18.54
CA ASP A 81 -21.59 16.37 18.35
C ASP A 81 -22.72 17.34 17.97
N LYS A 82 -23.65 16.92 17.09
CA LYS A 82 -24.82 17.75 16.72
C LYS A 82 -25.77 18.00 17.90
N ASN A 83 -26.03 16.98 18.71
CA ASN A 83 -26.92 17.11 19.88
C ASN A 83 -26.28 17.92 21.03
N ALA A 84 -24.95 17.98 21.12
CA ALA A 84 -24.25 18.84 22.08
C ALA A 84 -24.31 20.33 21.67
N ILE A 85 -24.21 20.62 20.37
CA ILE A 85 -24.29 21.98 19.84
C ILE A 85 -25.71 22.55 19.96
N ASP A 86 -26.75 21.75 19.67
CA ASP A 86 -28.15 22.20 19.82
C ASP A 86 -28.55 22.41 21.29
N LYS A 87 -28.00 21.64 22.24
CA LYS A 87 -28.23 21.88 23.67
C LYS A 87 -27.54 23.14 24.21
N PHE A 88 -26.39 23.53 23.66
CA PHE A 88 -25.69 24.75 24.10
C PHE A 88 -26.34 26.03 23.56
N SER A 89 -27.01 25.98 22.40
CA SER A 89 -27.59 27.17 21.75
C SER A 89 -28.98 27.56 22.28
N VAL A 90 -29.73 26.61 22.87
CA VAL A 90 -31.14 26.84 23.28
C VAL A 90 -31.28 27.34 24.73
N GLU A 91 -30.24 27.27 25.56
CA GLU A 91 -30.36 27.58 27.01
C GLU A 91 -30.20 29.06 27.42
N ASP A 92 -29.84 30.00 26.53
CA ASP A 92 -29.65 31.42 26.94
C ASP A 92 -30.64 32.42 26.30
N THR A 93 -31.79 31.95 25.81
CA THR A 93 -32.88 32.86 25.43
C THR A 93 -34.27 32.32 25.79
N SER A 94 -34.70 32.45 27.05
CA SER A 94 -36.03 33.03 27.39
C SER A 94 -36.43 32.98 28.89
N LYS A 95 -36.35 34.16 29.54
CA LYS A 95 -37.41 34.85 30.34
C LYS A 95 -37.82 34.30 31.74
N PRO A 96 -38.50 35.08 32.63
CA PRO A 96 -38.87 36.51 32.59
C PRO A 96 -38.65 37.35 33.89
N SER A 97 -38.70 38.67 33.71
CA SER A 97 -39.28 39.74 34.56
C SER A 97 -39.34 39.59 36.09
N LYS A 98 -38.70 40.54 36.79
CA LYS A 98 -39.37 41.45 37.74
C LYS A 98 -38.69 42.82 37.72
#